data_AF-A0A501PNK4-F1
#
_entry.id   AF-A0A501PNK4-F1
#
_cell.length_a   1.000
_cell.length_b   1.000
_cell.length_c   1.000
_cell.angle_alpha   90.00
_cell.angle_beta   90.00
_cell.angle_gamma   90.00
#
_symmetry.space_group_name_H-M   'P 1'
#
loop_
_entity.id
_entity.type
_entity.pdbx_description
1 polymer ?
#
loop_
_entity_poly.entity_id
_entity_poly.type
_entity_poly.pdbx_seq_one_letter_code
_entity_poly.pdbx_strand_id
1 'polypeptide(L)'
;MKAKLVKTLVFYDEPQLLLLNSTGKRQDVIIAVAIERDDLEFPFFACKVYRRDWTRYLNGKADLRYLFNRASRREYFFFDLATEKDGEITLNKAKSVEEFEKPEYWPAHGFFSSSHTVATDEDDYASKCIQVFNIDGMWETIDFSSFYSKVSDIYGILFAQNELNSPKNDSEKEKLRTSIISRLWRGGGSYSGFYKDLRFALPDMAPLRVNKIQYASPGKIELIGEEFIFSDIMAMLKEFNANYVEAKNAYDDINKILSKEKLKKKGPDASFALDANRDFVKKRSKELLEAIGVSVPKTMFEVCDKNVLVYSKVSLSIYRRFKGLHDFISEGRVEVISSNDTSGLPM
;
A
#
# COMPACT_ATOMS: atom_id res chain seq x y z
N MET A 1 14.63 26.76 -18.08
CA MET A 1 15.03 25.79 -17.04
C MET A 1 15.54 24.55 -17.74
N LYS A 2 16.55 23.85 -17.22
CA LYS A 2 16.99 22.58 -17.82
C LYS A 2 16.36 21.38 -17.11
N ALA A 3 16.00 20.36 -17.87
CA ALA A 3 15.53 19.08 -17.38
C ALA A 3 16.19 17.96 -18.18
N LYS A 4 16.31 16.78 -17.56
CA LYS A 4 16.80 15.57 -18.19
C LYS A 4 15.62 14.66 -18.50
N LEU A 5 15.56 14.14 -19.72
CA LEU A 5 14.65 13.06 -20.09
C LEU A 5 15.02 11.81 -19.32
N VAL A 6 14.06 11.31 -18.54
CA VAL A 6 14.23 10.10 -17.74
C VAL A 6 13.66 8.92 -18.50
N LYS A 7 12.42 9.05 -18.98
CA LYS A 7 11.70 7.95 -19.63
C LYS A 7 10.56 8.46 -20.50
N THR A 8 10.28 7.75 -21.58
CA THR A 8 9.02 7.86 -22.31
C THR A 8 8.03 6.89 -21.69
N LEU A 9 6.93 7.41 -21.14
CA LEU A 9 5.90 6.61 -20.45
C LEU A 9 4.84 6.11 -21.42
N VAL A 10 4.53 6.89 -22.44
CA VAL A 10 3.56 6.55 -23.49
C VAL A 10 4.18 6.88 -24.82
N PHE A 11 4.23 5.86 -25.67
CA PHE A 11 4.68 5.90 -27.05
C PHE A 11 3.64 5.17 -27.90
N TYR A 12 3.15 5.84 -28.94
CA TYR A 12 2.36 5.21 -30.01
C TYR A 12 3.17 5.29 -31.31
N ASP A 13 2.84 6.23 -32.20
CA ASP A 13 3.66 6.54 -33.37
C ASP A 13 4.81 7.49 -33.02
N GLU A 14 4.62 8.31 -31.99
CA GLU A 14 5.59 9.24 -31.42
C GLU A 14 5.44 9.31 -29.89
N PRO A 15 6.41 9.89 -29.16
CA PRO A 15 6.30 10.05 -27.71
C PRO A 15 5.10 10.94 -27.35
N GLN A 16 4.23 10.47 -26.47
CA GLN A 16 3.03 11.21 -26.04
C GLN A 16 3.10 11.68 -24.58
N LEU A 17 3.85 10.95 -23.75
CA LEU A 17 4.00 11.25 -22.33
C LEU A 17 5.45 11.01 -21.91
N LEU A 18 6.08 12.05 -21.35
CA LEU A 18 7.48 12.01 -20.94
C LEU A 18 7.64 12.28 -19.45
N LEU A 19 8.48 11.47 -18.81
CA LEU A 19 9.00 11.71 -17.47
C LEU A 19 10.34 12.44 -17.57
N LEU A 20 10.43 13.60 -16.93
CA LEU A 20 11.63 14.41 -16.87
C LEU A 20 12.03 14.66 -15.40
N ASN A 21 13.30 14.92 -15.17
CA ASN A 21 13.81 15.40 -13.87
C ASN A 21 14.54 16.72 -14.05
N SER A 22 14.34 17.67 -13.15
CA SER A 22 15.12 18.91 -13.17
C SER A 22 16.61 18.65 -12.90
N THR A 23 17.51 19.32 -13.63
CA THR A 23 18.98 19.15 -13.48
C THR A 23 19.59 19.94 -12.31
N GLY A 24 18.76 20.59 -11.46
CA GLY A 24 19.21 21.36 -10.30
C GLY A 24 19.49 20.51 -9.04
N LYS A 25 19.87 21.18 -7.93
CA LYS A 25 20.15 20.53 -6.62
C LYS A 25 18.97 19.71 -6.07
N ARG A 26 17.74 20.11 -6.39
CA ARG A 26 16.55 19.28 -6.18
C ARG A 26 16.18 18.68 -7.53
N GLN A 27 16.09 17.36 -7.60
CA GLN A 27 15.58 16.63 -8.76
C GLN A 27 14.05 16.57 -8.64
N ASP A 28 13.40 17.66 -9.02
CA ASP A 28 11.94 17.74 -9.08
C ASP A 28 11.45 16.86 -10.24
N VAL A 29 10.37 16.11 -9.98
CA VAL A 29 9.69 15.30 -10.99
C VAL A 29 8.86 16.23 -11.89
N ILE A 30 9.02 16.07 -13.19
CA ILE A 30 8.29 16.81 -14.21
C ILE A 30 7.61 15.81 -15.14
N ILE A 31 6.35 16.07 -15.45
CA ILE A 31 5.57 15.27 -16.40
C ILE A 31 5.21 16.15 -17.60
N ALA A 32 5.31 15.61 -18.81
CA ALA A 32 5.08 16.36 -20.04
C ALA A 32 4.21 15.56 -21.02
N VAL A 33 3.19 16.21 -21.58
CA VAL A 33 2.30 15.66 -22.61
C VAL A 33 2.59 16.30 -23.96
N ALA A 34 2.52 15.52 -25.02
CA ALA A 34 2.56 16.05 -26.38
C ALA A 34 1.33 16.96 -26.61
N ILE A 35 1.52 18.05 -27.33
CA ILE A 35 0.47 19.01 -27.69
C ILE A 35 0.67 19.45 -29.13
N GLU A 36 -0.36 20.06 -29.72
CA GLU A 36 -0.24 20.77 -30.98
C GLU A 36 0.12 22.24 -30.72
N ARG A 37 1.20 22.71 -31.36
CA ARG A 37 1.65 24.10 -31.26
C ARG A 37 2.47 24.47 -32.50
N ASP A 38 1.95 25.39 -33.31
CA ASP A 38 2.50 25.71 -34.64
C ASP A 38 3.95 26.25 -34.64
N ASP A 39 4.44 26.74 -33.49
CA ASP A 39 5.78 27.32 -33.36
C ASP A 39 6.87 26.29 -33.03
N LEU A 40 6.53 25.01 -32.86
CA LEU A 40 7.45 23.93 -32.45
C LEU A 40 7.24 22.66 -33.31
N GLU A 41 8.28 21.86 -33.48
CA GLU A 41 8.25 20.64 -34.31
C GLU A 41 7.64 19.45 -33.56
N PHE A 42 8.10 19.19 -32.33
CA PHE A 42 7.54 18.18 -31.43
C PHE A 42 7.17 18.83 -30.09
N PRO A 43 6.03 19.53 -30.01
CA PRO A 43 5.69 20.37 -28.87
C PRO A 43 5.24 19.54 -27.66
N PHE A 44 5.69 19.94 -26.47
CA PHE A 44 5.24 19.38 -25.19
C PHE A 44 4.80 20.45 -24.21
N PHE A 45 3.71 20.16 -23.49
CA PHE A 45 3.26 20.90 -22.31
C PHE A 45 3.61 20.13 -21.04
N ALA A 46 4.29 20.78 -20.10
CA ALA A 46 4.83 20.12 -18.91
C ALA A 46 4.51 20.86 -17.62
N CYS A 47 4.50 20.12 -16.51
CA CYS A 47 4.38 20.70 -15.19
C CYS A 47 5.30 20.01 -14.17
N LYS A 48 5.67 20.73 -13.12
CA LYS A 48 6.33 20.13 -11.95
C LYS A 48 5.31 19.47 -11.05
N VAL A 49 5.58 18.27 -10.57
CA VAL A 49 4.67 17.52 -9.69
C VAL A 49 5.30 17.28 -8.33
N TYR A 50 4.48 17.34 -7.27
CA TYR A 50 4.93 16.90 -5.94
C TYR A 50 5.13 15.39 -5.93
N ARG A 51 6.20 14.90 -5.30
CA ARG A 51 6.48 13.46 -5.19
C ARG A 51 5.28 12.66 -4.64
N ARG A 52 4.57 13.21 -3.66
CA ARG A 52 3.33 12.61 -3.12
C ARG A 52 2.26 12.42 -4.18
N ASP A 53 2.04 13.41 -5.04
CA ASP A 53 1.01 13.37 -6.07
C ASP A 53 1.45 12.48 -7.25
N TRP A 54 2.74 12.47 -7.60
CA TRP A 54 3.33 11.50 -8.52
C TRP A 54 3.08 10.05 -8.07
N THR A 55 3.37 9.73 -6.81
CA THR A 55 3.08 8.40 -6.24
C THR A 55 1.59 8.08 -6.29
N ARG A 56 0.68 9.06 -6.14
CA ARG A 56 -0.76 8.80 -6.27
C ARG A 56 -1.16 8.45 -7.70
N TYR A 57 -0.58 9.12 -8.69
CA TYR A 57 -0.82 8.84 -10.11
C TYR A 57 -0.34 7.45 -10.49
N LEU A 58 0.88 7.08 -10.13
CA LEU A 58 1.43 5.74 -10.38
C LEU A 58 0.58 4.63 -9.76
N ASN A 59 0.00 4.90 -8.58
CA ASN A 59 -0.92 4.00 -7.90
C ASN A 59 -2.38 4.02 -8.44
N GLY A 60 -2.66 4.72 -9.55
CA GLY A 60 -3.99 4.85 -10.13
C GLY A 60 -5.01 5.62 -9.27
N LYS A 61 -4.56 6.35 -8.23
CA LYS A 61 -5.43 7.13 -7.32
C LYS A 61 -5.72 8.55 -7.80
N ALA A 62 -5.10 8.93 -8.91
CA ALA A 62 -5.22 10.21 -9.57
C ALA A 62 -4.94 10.00 -11.06
N ASP A 63 -5.64 10.73 -11.92
CA ASP A 63 -5.34 10.77 -13.35
C ASP A 63 -4.24 11.79 -13.65
N LEU A 64 -3.76 11.80 -14.88
CA LEU A 64 -2.73 12.72 -15.36
C LEU A 64 -3.20 14.17 -15.26
N ARG A 65 -4.49 14.44 -15.54
CA ARG A 65 -5.08 15.77 -15.42
C ARG A 65 -5.00 16.31 -13.99
N TYR A 66 -5.21 15.47 -12.98
CA TYR A 66 -5.02 15.84 -11.57
C TYR A 66 -3.59 16.31 -11.30
N LEU A 67 -2.57 15.66 -11.87
CA LEU A 67 -1.18 16.09 -11.72
C LEU A 67 -0.95 17.50 -12.26
N PHE A 68 -1.49 17.80 -13.45
CA PHE A 68 -1.44 19.13 -14.03
C PHE A 68 -2.18 20.15 -13.17
N ASN A 69 -3.39 19.84 -12.69
CA ASN A 69 -4.16 20.74 -11.85
C ASN A 69 -3.49 21.02 -10.49
N ARG A 70 -2.73 20.07 -9.97
CA ARG A 70 -1.98 20.17 -8.71
C ARG A 70 -0.49 20.44 -8.91
N ALA A 71 -0.11 21.01 -10.07
CA ALA A 71 1.27 21.36 -10.37
C ALA A 71 1.89 22.18 -9.24
N SER A 72 3.12 21.82 -8.88
CA SER A 72 3.89 22.49 -7.83
C SER A 72 4.02 23.96 -8.16
N ARG A 73 3.51 24.81 -7.26
CA ARG A 73 3.48 26.28 -7.43
C ARG A 73 2.81 26.76 -8.73
N ARG A 74 1.94 25.93 -9.35
CA ARG A 74 1.34 26.17 -10.68
C ARG A 74 2.40 26.53 -11.74
N GLU A 75 3.57 25.88 -11.69
CA GLU A 75 4.61 26.07 -12.71
C GLU A 75 4.38 25.13 -13.90
N TYR A 76 4.12 25.75 -15.05
CA TYR A 76 3.95 25.08 -16.33
C TYR A 76 5.04 25.51 -17.32
N PHE A 77 5.36 24.62 -18.24
CA PHE A 77 6.44 24.78 -19.19
C PHE A 77 6.03 24.27 -20.57
N PHE A 78 6.66 24.84 -21.59
CA PHE A 78 6.63 24.38 -22.97
C PHE A 78 8.05 24.05 -23.42
N PHE A 79 8.19 23.03 -24.24
CA PHE A 79 9.45 22.72 -24.91
C PHE A 79 9.18 21.97 -26.21
N ASP A 80 10.21 21.88 -27.03
CA ASP A 80 10.22 21.09 -28.25
C ASP A 80 11.18 19.92 -28.08
N LEU A 81 10.69 18.69 -28.26
CA LEU A 81 11.50 17.49 -28.14
C LEU A 81 12.59 17.44 -29.23
N ALA A 82 12.42 18.10 -30.38
CA ALA A 82 13.47 18.23 -31.40
C ALA A 82 14.75 18.92 -30.87
N THR A 83 14.62 19.72 -29.81
CA THR A 83 15.74 20.46 -29.20
C THR A 83 16.52 19.66 -28.16
N GLU A 84 16.13 18.41 -27.92
CA GLU A 84 16.80 17.49 -27.01
C GLU A 84 18.25 17.23 -27.44
N LYS A 85 19.19 17.35 -26.49
CA LYS A 85 20.61 17.04 -26.69
C LYS A 85 21.17 16.33 -25.46
N ASP A 86 21.76 15.16 -25.65
CA ASP A 86 22.39 14.35 -24.58
C ASP A 86 21.46 14.01 -23.39
N GLY A 87 20.18 13.86 -23.68
CA GLY A 87 19.09 13.67 -22.73
C GLY A 87 18.65 14.96 -22.04
N GLU A 88 19.21 16.13 -22.36
CA GLU A 88 18.83 17.42 -21.77
C GLU A 88 17.87 18.21 -22.67
N ILE A 89 16.87 18.80 -22.03
CA ILE A 89 15.83 19.60 -22.67
C ILE A 89 15.73 20.96 -21.96
N THR A 90 15.57 22.02 -22.75
CA THR A 90 15.32 23.36 -22.22
C THR A 90 13.82 23.63 -22.11
N LEU A 91 13.34 23.73 -20.87
CA LEU A 91 11.96 24.06 -20.52
C LEU A 91 11.77 25.58 -20.48
N ASN A 92 10.85 26.08 -21.31
CA ASN A 92 10.43 27.48 -21.33
C ASN A 92 9.19 27.65 -20.45
N LYS A 93 9.26 28.49 -19.41
CA LYS A 93 8.13 28.69 -18.51
C LYS A 93 7.00 29.42 -19.25
N ALA A 94 5.76 28.99 -19.02
CA ALA A 94 4.58 29.68 -19.53
C ALA A 94 4.59 31.15 -19.05
N LYS A 95 4.34 32.07 -19.98
CA LYS A 95 4.48 33.52 -19.77
C LYS A 95 3.23 34.15 -19.17
N SER A 96 2.06 33.58 -19.43
CA SER A 96 0.79 34.09 -18.91
C SER A 96 -0.19 32.96 -18.58
N VAL A 97 -1.28 33.30 -17.90
CA VAL A 97 -2.35 32.36 -17.54
C VAL A 97 -3.08 31.88 -18.79
N GLU A 98 -3.35 32.79 -19.72
CA GLU A 98 -4.00 32.50 -20.99
C GLU A 98 -3.21 31.50 -21.84
N GLU A 99 -1.88 31.48 -21.72
CA GLU A 99 -1.03 30.55 -22.46
C GLU A 99 -1.21 29.11 -21.96
N PHE A 100 -1.29 28.89 -20.65
CA PHE A 100 -1.36 27.53 -20.09
C PHE A 100 -2.77 27.06 -19.76
N GLU A 101 -3.78 27.93 -19.73
CA GLU A 101 -5.19 27.54 -19.50
C GLU A 101 -5.94 27.17 -20.80
N LYS A 102 -5.25 27.13 -21.94
CA LYS A 102 -5.82 26.60 -23.20
C LYS A 102 -6.27 25.15 -23.02
N PRO A 103 -7.56 24.83 -23.21
CA PRO A 103 -8.09 23.49 -22.94
C PRO A 103 -7.40 22.38 -23.72
N GLU A 104 -6.93 22.65 -24.95
CA GLU A 104 -6.27 21.66 -25.80
C GLU A 104 -4.94 21.13 -25.23
N TYR A 105 -4.25 21.88 -24.37
CA TYR A 105 -2.98 21.45 -23.77
C TYR A 105 -3.18 20.52 -22.57
N TRP A 106 -4.38 20.50 -22.01
CA TRP A 106 -4.64 19.76 -20.79
C TRP A 106 -4.92 18.29 -21.06
N PRO A 107 -4.33 17.37 -20.28
CA PRO A 107 -4.67 15.96 -20.38
C PRO A 107 -6.17 15.71 -20.23
N ALA A 108 -6.67 14.75 -21.01
CA ALA A 108 -8.02 14.24 -20.86
C ALA A 108 -8.24 13.62 -19.48
N HIS A 109 -9.49 13.61 -19.03
CA HIS A 109 -9.87 12.88 -17.82
C HIS A 109 -9.67 11.38 -18.00
N GLY A 110 -9.29 10.70 -16.90
CA GLY A 110 -9.21 9.24 -16.89
C GLY A 110 -7.94 8.66 -17.53
N PHE A 111 -6.95 9.49 -17.86
CA PHE A 111 -5.62 9.01 -18.28
C PHE A 111 -4.82 8.58 -17.04
N PHE A 112 -4.76 7.29 -16.75
CA PHE A 112 -4.07 6.73 -15.57
C PHE A 112 -2.68 6.18 -15.93
N SER A 113 -1.87 5.84 -14.93
CA SER A 113 -0.58 5.17 -15.14
C SER A 113 -0.73 3.80 -15.83
N SER A 114 -1.87 3.13 -15.68
CA SER A 114 -2.17 1.89 -16.41
C SER A 114 -2.26 2.05 -17.93
N SER A 115 -2.29 3.30 -18.43
CA SER A 115 -2.24 3.62 -19.85
C SER A 115 -0.81 3.79 -20.38
N HIS A 116 0.22 3.62 -19.55
CA HIS A 116 1.61 3.62 -20.00
C HIS A 116 1.85 2.45 -20.96
N THR A 117 2.53 2.71 -22.07
CA THR A 117 2.87 1.68 -23.08
C THR A 117 4.27 1.12 -22.89
N VAL A 118 5.08 1.76 -22.04
CA VAL A 118 6.41 1.30 -21.67
C VAL A 118 6.40 0.98 -20.19
N ALA A 119 6.76 -0.26 -19.84
CA ALA A 119 6.88 -0.68 -18.45
C ALA A 119 7.81 0.27 -17.69
N THR A 120 7.34 0.80 -16.57
CA THR A 120 8.12 1.58 -15.63
C THR A 120 8.96 0.64 -14.75
N ASP A 121 10.08 1.11 -14.19
CA ASP A 121 10.90 0.26 -13.30
C ASP A 121 10.13 -0.08 -12.01
N GLU A 122 9.02 0.64 -11.75
CA GLU A 122 8.04 0.35 -10.69
C GLU A 122 6.99 -0.71 -11.09
N ASP A 123 7.00 -1.21 -12.33
CA ASP A 123 6.16 -2.35 -12.74
C ASP A 123 6.79 -3.69 -12.34
N ASP A 124 8.11 -3.68 -12.08
CA ASP A 124 8.99 -4.85 -11.88
C ASP A 124 9.07 -5.33 -10.40
N TYR A 125 8.12 -4.91 -9.55
CA TYR A 125 7.99 -5.51 -8.22
C TYR A 125 7.48 -6.95 -8.37
N ALA A 126 8.39 -7.88 -8.02
CA ALA A 126 8.25 -9.29 -7.68
C ALA A 126 6.89 -9.98 -7.91
N SER A 127 6.92 -11.14 -8.57
CA SER A 127 5.85 -12.17 -8.67
C SER A 127 4.45 -11.73 -8.23
N LYS A 128 3.86 -10.78 -8.96
CA LYS A 128 2.47 -10.37 -8.74
C LYS A 128 1.60 -11.55 -9.16
N CYS A 129 0.86 -12.12 -8.21
CA CYS A 129 -0.13 -13.14 -8.50
C CYS A 129 -1.54 -12.60 -8.26
N ILE A 130 -2.52 -13.28 -8.87
CA ILE A 130 -3.94 -13.02 -8.66
C ILE A 130 -4.45 -14.04 -7.66
N GLN A 131 -4.87 -13.57 -6.48
CA GLN A 131 -5.62 -14.37 -5.52
C GLN A 131 -7.11 -14.18 -5.75
N VAL A 132 -7.83 -15.28 -5.99
CA VAL A 132 -9.27 -15.30 -6.20
C VAL A 132 -10.00 -15.69 -4.91
N PHE A 133 -11.05 -14.95 -4.59
CA PHE A 133 -12.01 -15.27 -3.53
C PHE A 133 -13.39 -15.40 -4.17
N ASN A 134 -14.00 -16.58 -4.08
CA ASN A 134 -15.41 -16.75 -4.43
C ASN A 134 -16.25 -16.10 -3.34
N ILE A 135 -17.30 -15.37 -3.74
CA ILE A 135 -18.24 -14.73 -2.82
C ILE A 135 -19.67 -15.21 -3.09
N ASP A 136 -20.49 -15.23 -2.05
CA ASP A 136 -21.90 -15.64 -2.10
C ASP A 136 -22.79 -14.81 -3.06
N GLY A 137 -22.34 -13.60 -3.44
CA GLY A 137 -23.09 -12.67 -4.28
C GLY A 137 -24.17 -11.88 -3.53
N MET A 138 -24.16 -11.91 -2.19
CA MET A 138 -25.12 -11.21 -1.32
C MET A 138 -24.47 -10.07 -0.54
N TRP A 139 -23.24 -9.69 -0.91
CA TRP A 139 -22.49 -8.66 -0.21
C TRP A 139 -23.06 -7.27 -0.42
N GLU A 140 -23.18 -6.53 0.67
CA GLU A 140 -23.38 -5.09 0.65
C GLU A 140 -22.05 -4.36 0.47
N THR A 141 -22.08 -3.07 0.13
CA THR A 141 -20.87 -2.24 0.00
C THR A 141 -20.00 -2.28 1.26
N ILE A 142 -20.62 -2.41 2.45
CA ILE A 142 -19.89 -2.51 3.70
C ILE A 142 -19.10 -3.82 3.82
N ASP A 143 -19.60 -4.91 3.24
CA ASP A 143 -18.91 -6.21 3.26
C ASP A 143 -17.65 -6.17 2.41
N PHE A 144 -17.72 -5.60 1.20
CA PHE A 144 -16.54 -5.38 0.35
C PHE A 144 -15.47 -4.58 1.08
N SER A 145 -15.86 -3.46 1.70
CA SER A 145 -14.94 -2.62 2.45
C SER A 145 -14.35 -3.36 3.67
N SER A 146 -15.21 -4.08 4.40
CA SER A 146 -14.87 -4.83 5.61
C SER A 146 -13.92 -5.99 5.32
N PHE A 147 -14.16 -6.76 4.27
CA PHE A 147 -13.30 -7.87 3.85
C PHE A 147 -11.98 -7.35 3.31
N TYR A 148 -12.02 -6.45 2.33
CA TYR A 148 -10.83 -5.91 1.69
C TYR A 148 -9.90 -5.21 2.69
N SER A 149 -10.44 -4.43 3.63
CA SER A 149 -9.64 -3.77 4.66
C SER A 149 -8.92 -4.78 5.56
N LYS A 150 -9.56 -5.90 5.92
CA LYS A 150 -8.92 -6.95 6.74
C LYS A 150 -7.82 -7.66 5.97
N VAL A 151 -8.07 -8.06 4.71
CA VAL A 151 -7.04 -8.68 3.86
C VAL A 151 -5.87 -7.73 3.67
N SER A 152 -6.13 -6.45 3.35
CA SER A 152 -5.08 -5.44 3.15
C SER A 152 -4.24 -5.21 4.41
N ASP A 153 -4.87 -5.20 5.59
CA ASP A 153 -4.17 -5.03 6.85
C ASP A 153 -3.30 -6.24 7.22
N ILE A 154 -3.78 -7.47 6.97
CA ILE A 154 -3.00 -8.70 7.19
C ILE A 154 -1.84 -8.77 6.19
N TYR A 155 -2.12 -8.48 4.91
CA TYR A 155 -1.11 -8.39 3.86
C TYR A 155 0.03 -7.43 4.24
N GLY A 156 -0.29 -6.25 4.80
CA GLY A 156 0.72 -5.32 5.30
C GLY A 156 1.54 -5.83 6.48
N ILE A 157 0.94 -6.58 7.41
CA ILE A 157 1.68 -7.19 8.51
C ILE A 157 2.66 -8.24 7.98
N LEU A 158 2.21 -9.10 7.08
CA LEU A 158 3.04 -10.19 6.56
C LEU A 158 4.15 -9.69 5.67
N PHE A 159 3.90 -8.65 4.88
CA PHE A 159 4.97 -7.93 4.17
C PHE A 159 6.01 -7.40 5.16
N ALA A 160 5.59 -6.70 6.22
CA ALA A 160 6.49 -6.17 7.24
C ALA A 160 7.31 -7.28 7.93
N GLN A 161 6.67 -8.42 8.22
CA GLN A 161 7.32 -9.55 8.86
C GLN A 161 8.36 -10.19 7.94
N ASN A 162 8.03 -10.41 6.67
CA ASN A 162 9.00 -10.93 5.69
C ASN A 162 10.19 -9.98 5.55
N GLU A 163 9.95 -8.68 5.42
CA GLU A 163 11.01 -7.68 5.34
C GLU A 163 11.96 -7.66 6.54
N LEU A 164 11.44 -7.85 7.75
CA LEU A 164 12.24 -7.94 8.97
C LEU A 164 13.04 -9.25 9.06
N ASN A 165 12.53 -10.33 8.46
CA ASN A 165 13.15 -11.65 8.46
C ASN A 165 14.11 -11.88 7.28
N SER A 166 13.99 -11.10 6.20
CA SER A 166 14.86 -11.16 5.03
C SER A 166 16.35 -11.08 5.39
N PRO A 167 17.26 -11.63 4.56
CA PRO A 167 18.71 -11.59 4.78
C PRO A 167 19.32 -10.19 4.55
N LYS A 168 18.59 -9.13 4.91
CA LYS A 168 19.07 -7.74 4.93
C LYS A 168 20.09 -7.56 6.05
N ASN A 169 21.00 -6.60 5.89
CA ASN A 169 21.97 -6.28 6.93
C ASN A 169 21.26 -5.71 8.18
N ASP A 170 21.88 -5.85 9.35
CA ASP A 170 21.27 -5.42 10.63
C ASP A 170 20.94 -3.92 10.66
N SER A 171 21.69 -3.09 9.93
CA SER A 171 21.44 -1.65 9.82
C SER A 171 20.13 -1.33 9.10
N GLU A 172 19.81 -2.03 8.02
CA GLU A 172 18.56 -1.87 7.27
C GLU A 172 17.36 -2.35 8.07
N LYS A 173 17.50 -3.49 8.76
CA LYS A 173 16.47 -3.99 9.68
C LYS A 173 16.19 -3.00 10.80
N GLU A 174 17.22 -2.44 11.41
CA GLU A 174 17.05 -1.43 12.46
C GLU A 174 16.49 -0.11 11.94
N LYS A 175 16.83 0.32 10.72
CA LYS A 175 16.17 1.47 10.07
C LYS A 175 14.69 1.22 9.84
N LEU A 176 14.33 0.05 9.34
CA LEU A 176 12.93 -0.35 9.14
C LEU A 176 12.18 -0.39 10.47
N ARG A 177 12.75 -1.06 11.47
CA ARG A 177 12.20 -1.15 12.83
C ARG A 177 12.01 0.24 13.45
N THR A 178 13.01 1.11 13.35
CA THR A 178 12.92 2.49 13.85
C THR A 178 11.87 3.30 13.10
N SER A 179 11.77 3.13 11.78
CA SER A 179 10.74 3.76 10.95
C SER A 179 9.34 3.34 11.41
N ILE A 180 9.14 2.04 11.65
CA ILE A 180 7.90 1.48 12.18
C ILE A 180 7.62 2.06 13.58
N ILE A 181 8.52 1.88 14.55
CA ILE A 181 8.35 2.37 15.93
C ILE A 181 8.04 3.88 15.97
N SER A 182 8.79 4.68 15.21
CA SER A 182 8.66 6.14 15.22
C SER A 182 7.29 6.62 14.75
N ARG A 183 6.55 5.81 13.98
CA ARG A 183 5.26 6.18 13.40
C ARG A 183 4.08 5.56 14.16
N LEU A 184 4.22 4.34 14.67
CA LEU A 184 3.10 3.58 15.23
C LEU A 184 2.48 4.15 16.52
N TRP A 185 3.15 5.08 17.21
CA TRP A 185 2.74 5.51 18.56
C TRP A 185 2.44 7.01 18.72
N ARG A 186 2.37 7.76 17.62
CA ARG A 186 2.16 9.23 17.64
C ARG A 186 0.72 9.67 17.90
N GLY A 187 -0.26 8.77 17.79
CA GLY A 187 -1.68 9.07 18.00
C GLY A 187 -2.23 8.34 19.22
N GLY A 188 -2.85 9.06 20.16
CA GLY A 188 -3.41 8.53 21.40
C GLY A 188 -4.32 7.31 21.20
N GLY A 189 -3.74 6.11 21.33
CA GLY A 189 -4.43 4.86 21.63
C GLY A 189 -5.21 4.16 20.50
N SER A 190 -5.24 4.65 19.25
CA SER A 190 -6.04 4.01 18.18
C SER A 190 -5.20 3.11 17.26
N TYR A 191 -5.51 1.80 17.27
CA TYR A 191 -4.97 0.79 16.36
C TYR A 191 -5.38 0.99 14.89
N SER A 192 -6.31 1.91 14.59
CA SER A 192 -6.65 2.30 13.22
C SER A 192 -5.52 3.07 12.53
N GLY A 193 -4.71 3.81 13.29
CA GLY A 193 -3.51 4.47 12.76
C GLY A 193 -2.40 3.47 12.40
N PHE A 194 -2.25 2.41 13.20
CA PHE A 194 -1.16 1.42 13.09
C PHE A 194 -0.96 0.92 11.65
N TYR A 195 -2.02 0.42 11.00
CA TYR A 195 -1.90 -0.21 9.67
C TYR A 195 -1.68 0.79 8.55
N LYS A 196 -2.21 2.00 8.72
CA LYS A 196 -1.93 3.10 7.80
C LYS A 196 -0.47 3.52 7.92
N ASP A 197 0.01 3.71 9.13
CA ASP A 197 1.38 4.11 9.44
C ASP A 197 2.40 3.03 9.05
N LEU A 198 2.05 1.75 9.25
CA LEU A 198 2.83 0.59 8.82
C LEU A 198 3.03 0.59 7.30
N ARG A 199 1.95 0.75 6.52
CA ARG A 199 2.04 0.84 5.05
C ARG A 199 2.90 2.02 4.60
N PHE A 200 2.83 3.16 5.28
CA PHE A 200 3.71 4.28 4.95
C PHE A 200 5.17 4.04 5.34
N ALA A 201 5.45 3.15 6.29
CA ALA A 201 6.81 2.80 6.73
C ALA A 201 7.50 1.80 5.78
N LEU A 202 6.75 1.14 4.91
CA LEU A 202 7.21 0.10 3.98
C LEU A 202 7.17 0.62 2.54
N PRO A 203 8.21 1.32 2.06
CA PRO A 203 8.21 1.94 0.73
C PRO A 203 8.19 0.92 -0.42
N ASP A 204 8.77 -0.25 -0.20
CA ASP A 204 8.89 -1.31 -1.22
C ASP A 204 7.66 -2.22 -1.27
N MET A 205 6.67 -1.97 -0.40
CA MET A 205 5.44 -2.75 -0.36
C MET A 205 4.56 -2.40 -1.55
N ALA A 206 4.50 -3.30 -2.52
CA ALA A 206 3.50 -3.24 -3.57
C ALA A 206 2.10 -3.19 -2.93
N PRO A 207 1.24 -2.22 -3.29
CA PRO A 207 -0.09 -2.13 -2.72
C PRO A 207 -0.90 -3.35 -3.15
N LEU A 208 -1.62 -3.95 -2.20
CA LEU A 208 -2.71 -4.87 -2.54
C LEU A 208 -3.72 -4.10 -3.40
N ARG A 209 -4.08 -4.65 -4.57
CA ARG A 209 -5.01 -4.02 -5.51
C ARG A 209 -6.18 -4.94 -5.80
N VAL A 210 -7.34 -4.35 -6.05
CA VAL A 210 -8.47 -5.07 -6.63
C VAL A 210 -8.28 -5.11 -8.15
N ASN A 211 -8.22 -6.31 -8.73
CA ASN A 211 -8.19 -6.52 -10.17
C ASN A 211 -9.62 -6.48 -10.74
N LYS A 212 -10.49 -7.31 -10.16
CA LYS A 212 -11.85 -7.53 -10.66
C LYS A 212 -12.78 -7.85 -9.51
N ILE A 213 -14.00 -7.33 -9.59
CA ILE A 213 -15.14 -7.77 -8.76
C ILE A 213 -16.23 -8.20 -9.73
N GLN A 214 -16.70 -9.43 -9.60
CA GLN A 214 -17.86 -9.95 -10.30
C GLN A 214 -18.90 -10.34 -9.24
N TYR A 215 -20.07 -9.71 -9.31
CA TYR A 215 -21.10 -9.89 -8.29
C TYR A 215 -22.09 -11.02 -8.58
N ALA A 216 -22.35 -11.33 -9.86
CA ALA A 216 -23.34 -12.33 -10.25
C ALA A 216 -22.97 -13.73 -9.73
N SER A 217 -23.88 -14.36 -8.99
CA SER A 217 -23.64 -15.60 -8.22
C SER A 217 -23.30 -16.82 -9.11
N PRO A 218 -22.22 -17.58 -8.81
CA PRO A 218 -21.23 -17.28 -7.77
C PRO A 218 -20.36 -16.09 -8.17
N GLY A 219 -20.25 -15.11 -7.26
CA GLY A 219 -19.43 -13.93 -7.48
C GLY A 219 -17.95 -14.23 -7.21
N LYS A 220 -17.06 -13.34 -7.63
CA LYS A 220 -15.63 -13.43 -7.33
C LYS A 220 -14.97 -12.07 -7.12
N ILE A 221 -13.98 -12.03 -6.23
CA ILE A 221 -13.07 -10.92 -6.02
C ILE A 221 -11.67 -11.40 -6.38
N GLU A 222 -11.01 -10.68 -7.28
CA GLU A 222 -9.62 -10.94 -7.68
C GLU A 222 -8.73 -9.84 -7.10
N LEU A 223 -7.74 -10.24 -6.30
CA LEU A 223 -6.77 -9.34 -5.68
C LEU A 223 -5.38 -9.58 -6.27
N ILE A 224 -4.67 -8.51 -6.61
CA ILE A 224 -3.27 -8.55 -7.07
C ILE A 224 -2.35 -8.17 -5.91
N GLY A 225 -1.31 -8.96 -5.71
CA GLY A 225 -0.28 -8.78 -4.69
C GLY A 225 0.83 -9.83 -4.80
N GLU A 226 1.72 -9.87 -3.82
CA GLU A 226 2.85 -10.80 -3.74
C GLU A 226 2.39 -12.24 -3.45
N GLU A 227 2.82 -13.20 -4.27
CA GLU A 227 2.42 -14.61 -4.17
C GLU A 227 2.74 -15.25 -2.82
N PHE A 228 3.97 -15.03 -2.33
CA PHE A 228 4.41 -15.59 -1.05
C PHE A 228 3.56 -15.06 0.12
N ILE A 229 3.08 -13.80 0.04
CA ILE A 229 2.23 -13.22 1.07
C ILE A 229 0.83 -13.81 1.04
N PHE A 230 0.25 -14.04 -0.15
CA PHE A 230 -1.04 -14.72 -0.23
C PHE A 230 -0.95 -16.15 0.32
N SER A 231 0.14 -16.86 0.00
CA SER A 231 0.41 -18.20 0.53
C SER A 231 0.46 -18.18 2.07
N ASP A 232 1.17 -17.20 2.65
CA ASP A 232 1.25 -17.00 4.10
C ASP A 232 -0.13 -16.68 4.71
N ILE A 233 -0.94 -15.82 4.07
CA ILE A 233 -2.30 -15.50 4.53
C ILE A 233 -3.14 -16.79 4.62
N MET A 234 -3.10 -17.63 3.59
CA MET A 234 -3.91 -18.86 3.56
C MET A 234 -3.43 -19.89 4.58
N ALA A 235 -2.11 -20.05 4.72
CA ALA A 235 -1.53 -20.91 5.75
C ALA A 235 -1.95 -20.47 7.15
N MET A 236 -1.86 -19.16 7.44
CA MET A 236 -2.27 -18.60 8.72
C MET A 236 -3.77 -18.67 8.96
N LEU A 237 -4.62 -18.49 7.94
CA LEU A 237 -6.07 -18.66 8.09
C LEU A 237 -6.42 -20.12 8.43
N LYS A 238 -5.75 -21.08 7.80
CA LYS A 238 -5.90 -22.51 8.12
C LYS A 238 -5.49 -22.80 9.56
N GLU A 239 -4.34 -22.30 9.99
CA GLU A 239 -3.84 -22.46 11.36
C GLU A 239 -4.78 -21.80 12.39
N PHE A 240 -5.21 -20.56 12.11
CA PHE A 240 -6.15 -19.83 12.96
C PHE A 240 -7.50 -20.55 13.10
N ASN A 241 -8.00 -21.15 12.01
CA ASN A 241 -9.22 -21.95 12.04
C ASN A 241 -9.06 -23.20 12.91
N ALA A 242 -7.91 -23.87 12.81
CA ALA A 242 -7.61 -25.05 13.64
C ALA A 242 -7.49 -24.72 15.14
N ASN A 243 -6.97 -23.53 15.46
CA ASN A 243 -6.72 -23.08 16.84
C ASN A 243 -7.67 -21.96 17.30
N TYR A 244 -8.87 -21.87 16.71
CA TYR A 244 -9.76 -20.73 16.92
C TYR A 244 -10.14 -20.55 18.41
N VAL A 245 -10.38 -21.65 19.11
CA VAL A 245 -10.79 -21.64 20.53
C VAL A 245 -9.65 -21.15 21.41
N GLU A 246 -8.43 -21.62 21.18
CA GLU A 246 -7.20 -21.22 21.87
C GLU A 246 -6.93 -19.73 21.68
N ALA A 247 -7.00 -19.28 20.42
CA ALA A 247 -6.82 -17.87 20.07
C ALA A 247 -7.90 -16.99 20.73
N LYS A 248 -9.17 -17.42 20.71
CA LYS A 248 -10.27 -16.71 21.37
C LYS A 248 -10.05 -16.60 22.88
N ASN A 249 -9.66 -17.69 23.54
CA ASN A 249 -9.41 -17.69 24.98
C ASN A 249 -8.25 -16.75 25.34
N ALA A 250 -7.15 -16.76 24.58
CA ALA A 250 -6.03 -15.85 24.79
C ALA A 250 -6.44 -14.38 24.59
N TYR A 251 -7.24 -14.10 23.56
CA TYR A 251 -7.84 -12.79 23.34
C TYR A 251 -8.67 -12.32 24.53
N ASP A 252 -9.59 -13.17 25.02
CA ASP A 252 -10.50 -12.85 26.12
C ASP A 252 -9.74 -12.57 27.42
N ASP A 253 -8.70 -13.36 27.72
CA ASP A 253 -7.85 -13.19 28.91
C ASP A 253 -7.09 -11.85 28.92
N ILE A 254 -6.44 -11.52 27.80
CA ILE A 254 -5.76 -10.23 27.65
C ILE A 254 -6.78 -9.09 27.78
N ASN A 255 -7.90 -9.20 27.08
CA ASN A 255 -8.93 -8.17 27.02
C ASN A 255 -9.55 -7.91 28.40
N LYS A 256 -9.72 -8.95 29.22
CA LYS A 256 -10.20 -8.86 30.61
C LYS A 256 -9.25 -8.07 31.50
N ILE A 257 -7.95 -8.33 31.44
CA ILE A 257 -6.95 -7.60 32.24
C ILE A 257 -6.84 -6.14 31.80
N LEU A 258 -6.72 -5.89 30.49
CA LEU A 258 -6.66 -4.51 29.97
C LEU A 258 -7.93 -3.71 30.30
N SER A 259 -9.10 -4.35 30.33
CA SER A 259 -10.35 -3.76 30.83
C SER A 259 -10.26 -3.41 32.31
N LYS A 260 -9.91 -4.39 33.15
CA LYS A 260 -9.84 -4.27 34.62
C LYS A 260 -8.90 -3.14 35.04
N GLU A 261 -7.77 -3.01 34.36
CA GLU A 261 -6.76 -1.97 34.63
C GLU A 261 -6.98 -0.67 33.85
N LYS A 262 -8.07 -0.55 33.07
CA LYS A 262 -8.40 0.63 32.25
C LYS A 262 -7.30 1.01 31.24
N LEU A 263 -6.51 0.04 30.77
CA LEU A 263 -5.38 0.24 29.87
C LEU A 263 -5.76 0.27 28.39
N LYS A 264 -6.99 -0.14 28.03
CA LYS A 264 -7.44 -0.22 26.62
C LYS A 264 -7.23 1.06 25.81
N LYS A 265 -7.51 2.21 26.41
CA LYS A 265 -7.40 3.54 25.76
C LYS A 265 -6.09 4.27 26.05
N LYS A 266 -5.19 3.68 26.85
CA LYS A 266 -3.95 4.32 27.28
C LYS A 266 -2.83 4.19 26.24
N GLY A 267 -1.90 5.15 26.23
CA GLY A 267 -0.71 5.12 25.38
C GLY A 267 0.39 4.20 25.91
N PRO A 268 1.55 4.15 25.24
CA PRO A 268 2.70 3.33 25.63
C PRO A 268 3.23 3.61 27.04
N ASP A 269 3.09 4.86 27.52
CA ASP A 269 3.62 5.30 28.83
C ASP A 269 2.82 4.75 30.03
N ALA A 270 1.68 4.09 29.78
CA ALA A 270 0.90 3.49 30.85
C ALA A 270 1.49 2.14 31.27
N SER A 271 1.56 1.95 32.58
CA SER A 271 2.05 0.73 33.21
C SER A 271 0.91 -0.16 33.72
N PHE A 272 1.21 -1.44 33.86
CA PHE A 272 0.36 -2.38 34.57
C PHE A 272 0.44 -2.11 36.07
N ALA A 273 -0.66 -2.36 36.78
CA ALA A 273 -0.69 -2.18 38.23
C ALA A 273 0.21 -3.20 38.97
N LEU A 274 0.37 -4.39 38.40
CA LEU A 274 1.18 -5.48 38.96
C LEU A 274 2.04 -6.12 37.86
N ASP A 275 3.29 -6.45 38.18
CA ASP A 275 4.20 -7.15 37.26
C ASP A 275 3.66 -8.52 36.84
N ALA A 276 2.95 -9.22 37.75
CA ALA A 276 2.29 -10.48 37.43
C ALA A 276 1.25 -10.33 36.29
N ASN A 277 0.51 -9.22 36.26
CA ASN A 277 -0.46 -8.97 35.18
C ASN A 277 0.25 -8.60 33.87
N ARG A 278 1.33 -7.82 33.95
CA ARG A 278 2.18 -7.53 32.79
C ARG A 278 2.74 -8.82 32.18
N ASP A 279 3.32 -9.69 32.98
CA ASP A 279 3.96 -10.91 32.50
C ASP A 279 2.93 -11.93 31.97
N PHE A 280 1.78 -12.05 32.64
CA PHE A 280 0.66 -12.83 32.14
C PHE A 280 0.16 -12.31 30.78
N VAL A 281 -0.06 -11.00 30.65
CA VAL A 281 -0.49 -10.39 29.37
C VAL A 281 0.56 -10.59 28.28
N LYS A 282 1.85 -10.46 28.59
CA LYS A 282 2.94 -10.74 27.65
C LYS A 282 2.89 -12.18 27.16
N LYS A 283 2.73 -13.14 28.08
CA LYS A 283 2.61 -14.57 27.76
C LYS A 283 1.39 -14.85 26.89
N ARG A 284 0.19 -14.42 27.29
CA ARG A 284 -1.04 -14.63 26.50
C ARG A 284 -0.99 -13.96 25.14
N SER A 285 -0.33 -12.80 25.02
CA SER A 285 -0.14 -12.12 23.73
C SER A 285 0.74 -12.93 22.78
N LYS A 286 1.80 -13.56 23.30
CA LYS A 286 2.62 -14.50 22.53
C LYS A 286 1.81 -15.71 22.08
N GLU A 287 1.11 -16.36 23.00
CA GLU A 287 0.27 -17.54 22.70
C GLU A 287 -0.84 -17.20 21.69
N LEU A 288 -1.42 -16.01 21.76
CA LEU A 288 -2.40 -15.52 20.78
C LEU A 288 -1.81 -15.44 19.37
N LEU A 289 -0.61 -14.86 19.24
CA LEU A 289 0.06 -14.75 17.93
C LEU A 289 0.49 -16.12 17.39
N GLU A 290 0.96 -17.02 18.26
CA GLU A 290 1.30 -18.40 17.90
C GLU A 290 0.07 -19.17 17.41
N ALA A 291 -1.07 -19.07 18.10
CA ALA A 291 -2.32 -19.70 17.68
C ALA A 291 -2.85 -19.17 16.33
N ILE A 292 -2.50 -17.94 15.94
CA ILE A 292 -2.82 -17.36 14.63
C ILE A 292 -1.83 -17.85 13.54
N GLY A 293 -0.71 -18.48 13.92
CA GLY A 293 0.34 -18.89 12.99
C GLY A 293 1.38 -17.80 12.69
N VAL A 294 1.48 -16.75 13.52
CA VAL A 294 2.52 -15.73 13.37
C VAL A 294 3.86 -16.35 13.79
N SER A 295 4.69 -16.70 12.81
CA SER A 295 5.92 -17.49 13.00
C SER A 295 7.01 -16.83 13.86
N VAL A 296 6.97 -15.51 14.09
CA VAL A 296 7.99 -14.83 14.92
C VAL A 296 7.40 -13.82 15.93
N PRO A 297 6.72 -14.29 16.99
CA PRO A 297 6.15 -13.42 18.03
C PRO A 297 7.22 -12.55 18.73
N LYS A 298 8.47 -13.05 18.79
CA LYS A 298 9.61 -12.32 19.36
C LYS A 298 9.95 -11.07 18.56
N THR A 299 9.98 -11.16 17.22
CA THR A 299 10.20 -10.01 16.32
C THR A 299 9.08 -8.98 16.48
N MET A 300 7.84 -9.42 16.68
CA MET A 300 6.71 -8.51 16.92
C MET A 300 6.84 -7.77 18.27
N PHE A 301 7.21 -8.46 19.35
CA PHE A 301 7.47 -7.80 20.64
C PHE A 301 8.61 -6.79 20.57
N GLU A 302 9.61 -7.11 19.76
CA GLU A 302 10.74 -6.25 19.46
C GLU A 302 10.33 -4.99 18.68
N VAL A 303 9.52 -5.13 17.63
CA VAL A 303 8.93 -4.00 16.88
C VAL A 303 8.00 -3.14 17.75
N CYS A 304 7.43 -3.72 18.80
CA CYS A 304 6.66 -2.98 19.81
C CYS A 304 7.54 -2.30 20.87
N ASP A 305 8.83 -2.09 20.61
CA ASP A 305 9.81 -1.49 21.53
C ASP A 305 9.83 -2.18 22.92
N LYS A 306 9.61 -3.51 22.93
CA LYS A 306 9.50 -4.33 24.15
C LYS A 306 8.42 -3.82 25.13
N ASN A 307 7.47 -3.01 24.66
CA ASN A 307 6.36 -2.51 25.44
C ASN A 307 5.21 -3.52 25.43
N VAL A 308 4.91 -4.11 26.59
CA VAL A 308 3.91 -5.17 26.74
C VAL A 308 2.48 -4.69 26.45
N LEU A 309 2.14 -3.46 26.84
CA LEU A 309 0.82 -2.90 26.58
C LEU A 309 0.61 -2.69 25.08
N VAL A 310 1.63 -2.19 24.39
CA VAL A 310 1.63 -2.02 22.95
C VAL A 310 1.53 -3.37 22.24
N TYR A 311 2.41 -4.31 22.59
CA TYR A 311 2.45 -5.66 22.03
C TYR A 311 1.10 -6.39 22.15
N SER A 312 0.48 -6.32 23.32
CA SER A 312 -0.84 -6.93 23.53
C SER A 312 -1.93 -6.28 22.68
N LYS A 313 -1.93 -4.95 22.52
CA LYS A 313 -2.90 -4.26 21.64
C LYS A 313 -2.72 -4.62 20.17
N VAL A 314 -1.49 -4.72 19.70
CA VAL A 314 -1.19 -5.18 18.34
C VAL A 314 -1.67 -6.62 18.18
N SER A 315 -1.38 -7.50 19.14
CA SER A 315 -1.82 -8.90 19.12
C SER A 315 -3.36 -9.03 19.06
N LEU A 316 -4.08 -8.29 19.91
CA LEU A 316 -5.54 -8.22 19.87
C LEU A 316 -6.07 -7.67 18.53
N SER A 317 -5.33 -6.75 17.92
CA SER A 317 -5.69 -6.12 16.64
C SER A 317 -5.52 -7.09 15.46
N ILE A 318 -4.49 -7.92 15.50
CA ILE A 318 -4.26 -9.01 14.52
C ILE A 318 -5.38 -10.04 14.65
N TYR A 319 -5.67 -10.51 15.87
CA TYR A 319 -6.77 -11.44 16.12
C TYR A 319 -8.10 -10.96 15.52
N ARG A 320 -8.49 -9.70 15.75
CA ARG A 320 -9.77 -9.17 15.22
C ARG A 320 -9.87 -9.23 13.70
N ARG A 321 -8.75 -9.14 12.98
CA ARG A 321 -8.72 -9.21 11.51
C ARG A 321 -8.84 -10.63 11.01
N PHE A 322 -8.06 -11.54 11.59
CA PHE A 322 -8.16 -12.96 11.30
C PHE A 322 -9.53 -13.52 11.66
N LYS A 323 -10.07 -13.16 12.84
CA LYS A 323 -11.45 -13.48 13.21
C LYS A 323 -12.43 -12.98 12.16
N GLY A 324 -12.31 -11.72 11.73
CA GLY A 324 -13.23 -11.19 10.74
C GLY A 324 -13.17 -11.92 9.39
N LEU A 325 -11.99 -12.33 8.93
CA LEU A 325 -11.87 -13.16 7.72
C LEU A 325 -12.40 -14.58 7.92
N HIS A 326 -12.10 -15.18 9.08
CA HIS A 326 -12.64 -16.46 9.48
C HIS A 326 -14.18 -16.44 9.52
N ASP A 327 -14.79 -15.38 10.05
CA ASP A 327 -16.25 -15.23 10.08
C ASP A 327 -16.83 -15.29 8.66
N PHE A 328 -16.27 -14.55 7.69
CA PHE A 328 -16.67 -14.64 6.27
C PHE A 328 -16.58 -16.06 5.70
N ILE A 329 -15.51 -16.81 6.02
CA ILE A 329 -15.31 -18.18 5.52
C ILE A 329 -16.29 -19.16 6.19
N SER A 330 -16.37 -19.12 7.52
CA SER A 330 -17.23 -20.01 8.33
C SER A 330 -18.73 -19.77 8.13
N GLU A 331 -19.13 -18.54 7.77
CA GLU A 331 -20.50 -18.21 7.37
C GLU A 331 -20.81 -18.67 5.93
N GLY A 332 -19.83 -19.22 5.20
CA GLY A 332 -19.99 -19.65 3.80
C GLY A 332 -20.06 -18.50 2.79
N ARG A 333 -19.70 -17.28 3.22
CA ARG A 333 -19.78 -16.06 2.40
C ARG A 333 -18.55 -15.87 1.52
N VAL A 334 -17.46 -16.54 1.85
CA VAL A 334 -16.21 -16.59 1.10
C VAL A 334 -15.73 -18.02 0.99
N GLU A 335 -15.37 -18.43 -0.21
CA GLU A 335 -14.57 -19.62 -0.44
C GLU A 335 -13.21 -19.20 -1.05
N VAL A 336 -12.13 -19.73 -0.47
CA VAL A 336 -10.77 -19.46 -0.90
C VAL A 336 -10.36 -20.50 -1.93
N ILE A 337 -10.06 -20.07 -3.16
CA ILE A 337 -9.49 -20.94 -4.19
C ILE A 337 -7.96 -20.84 -4.11
N SER A 338 -7.27 -21.97 -3.99
CA SER A 338 -5.81 -22.01 -4.08
C SER A 338 -5.35 -21.65 -5.50
N SER A 339 -4.28 -20.85 -5.62
CA SER A 339 -3.72 -20.35 -6.89
C SER A 339 -3.39 -21.45 -7.92
N ASN A 340 -3.20 -22.70 -7.50
CA ASN A 340 -2.96 -23.86 -8.35
C ASN A 340 -4.17 -24.34 -9.19
N ASP A 341 -5.38 -23.83 -8.96
CA ASP A 341 -6.60 -24.24 -9.70
C ASP A 341 -6.91 -23.38 -10.94
N THR A 342 -5.99 -22.49 -11.36
CA THR A 342 -6.20 -21.58 -12.51
C THR A 342 -5.99 -22.21 -13.90
N SER A 343 -5.99 -23.54 -14.01
CA SER A 343 -5.84 -24.27 -15.29
C SER A 343 -7.03 -24.13 -16.27
N GLY A 344 -7.92 -23.15 -16.07
CA GLY A 344 -9.14 -22.96 -16.87
C GLY A 344 -9.43 -21.54 -17.35
N LEU A 345 -8.50 -20.57 -17.25
CA LEU A 345 -8.72 -19.24 -17.82
C LEU A 345 -8.05 -19.13 -19.20
N PRO A 346 -8.80 -18.83 -20.28
CA PRO A 346 -8.22 -18.63 -21.61
C PRO A 346 -7.32 -17.38 -21.60
N MET A 347 -6.15 -17.51 -22.24
CA MET A 347 -5.23 -16.41 -22.53
C MET A 347 -5.89 -15.28 -23.31
#